data_AF-A0A453JHJ5-F1
#
_entry.id   AF-A0A453JHJ5-F1
#
_cell.length_a   1.000
_cell.length_b   1.000
_cell.length_c   1.000
_cell.angle_alpha   90.00
_cell.angle_beta   90.00
_cell.angle_gamma   90.00
#
_symmetry.space_group_name_H-M   'P 1'
#
loop_
_entity.id
_entity.type
_entity.pdbx_description
1 polymer ?
#
loop_
_entity_poly.entity_id
_entity_poly.type
_entity_poly.pdbx_seq_one_letter_code
_entity_poly.pdbx_strand_id
1 'polypeptide(L)'
;MEASSCLRYQVCGFGLSWIWLCLLLLHLLQNCSLVLSDSPYLVGMGSYDITGPAADVNMMGYANAEQVTSGIHFRLKSRAFIVAEPDDGKRVVFVNLDACMASQLVNIKVLERLKARYGDLYNENNVAISGIHTHAGPGGYLQYVVYIITSLGFVRQSFDVIVDGIEQSIVEAHNNLRPGKIYVNKG
;
A
#
# COMPACT_ATOMS: atom_id res chain seq x y z
N MET A 1 -59.44 23.93 -53.50
CA MET A 1 -58.38 22.91 -53.72
C MET A 1 -57.10 23.73 -53.85
N GLU A 2 -56.15 23.78 -52.94
CA GLU A 2 -55.62 22.81 -51.98
C GLU A 2 -55.19 23.50 -50.67
N ALA A 3 -54.86 22.69 -49.69
CA ALA A 3 -54.57 23.02 -48.30
C ALA A 3 -53.05 23.06 -48.00
N SER A 4 -52.76 23.34 -46.72
CA SER A 4 -51.52 23.03 -45.97
C SER A 4 -50.41 24.09 -45.99
N SER A 5 -49.73 24.43 -44.89
CA SER A 5 -49.82 24.01 -43.48
C SER A 5 -48.95 24.98 -42.66
N CYS A 6 -49.52 25.67 -41.68
CA CYS A 6 -48.79 26.52 -40.75
C CYS A 6 -48.31 25.67 -39.55
N LEU A 7 -47.00 25.48 -39.42
CA LEU A 7 -46.36 24.79 -38.31
C LEU A 7 -46.55 25.61 -37.02
N ARG A 8 -47.46 25.17 -36.15
CA ARG A 8 -47.56 25.63 -34.77
C ARG A 8 -46.49 24.93 -33.95
N TYR A 9 -45.48 25.68 -33.51
CA TYR A 9 -44.61 25.26 -32.41
C TYR A 9 -45.44 25.25 -31.12
N GLN A 10 -45.74 24.06 -30.62
CA GLN A 10 -46.39 23.86 -29.33
C GLN A 10 -45.30 23.94 -28.25
N VAL A 11 -45.22 25.09 -27.59
CA VAL A 11 -44.40 25.23 -26.37
C VAL A 11 -45.05 24.36 -25.31
N CYS A 12 -44.45 23.20 -25.04
CA CYS A 12 -44.90 22.29 -23.98
C CYS A 12 -44.70 23.02 -22.65
N GLY A 13 -45.79 23.50 -22.06
CA GLY A 13 -45.76 24.22 -20.79
C GLY A 13 -45.19 23.32 -19.70
N PHE A 14 -44.08 23.73 -19.10
CA PHE A 14 -43.56 23.13 -17.89
C PHE A 14 -44.63 23.27 -16.79
N GLY A 15 -45.39 22.21 -16.54
CA GLY A 15 -46.45 22.22 -15.54
C GLY A 15 -45.90 22.48 -14.14
N LEU A 16 -46.71 23.08 -13.26
CA LEU A 16 -46.35 23.38 -11.86
C LEU A 16 -45.70 22.17 -11.17
N SER A 17 -46.16 20.94 -11.48
CA SER A 17 -45.64 19.67 -10.97
C SER A 17 -44.14 19.44 -11.27
N TRP A 18 -43.62 19.89 -12.42
CA TRP A 18 -42.19 19.78 -12.73
C TRP A 18 -41.33 20.74 -11.91
N ILE A 19 -41.87 21.90 -11.52
CA ILE A 19 -41.19 22.83 -10.60
C ILE A 19 -41.06 22.18 -9.22
N TRP A 20 -42.12 21.54 -8.72
CA TRP A 20 -42.09 20.82 -7.44
C TRP A 20 -41.16 19.60 -7.47
N LEU A 21 -41.11 18.87 -8.59
CA LEU A 21 -40.17 17.75 -8.77
C LEU A 21 -38.72 18.23 -8.78
N CYS A 22 -38.42 19.31 -9.50
CA CYS A 22 -37.08 19.92 -9.52
C CYS A 22 -36.67 20.46 -8.15
N LEU A 23 -37.59 21.10 -7.41
CA LEU A 23 -37.35 21.57 -6.05
C LEU A 23 -37.15 20.41 -5.07
N LEU A 24 -37.90 19.31 -5.21
CA LEU A 24 -37.72 18.10 -4.42
C LEU A 24 -36.37 17.45 -4.70
N LEU A 25 -35.96 17.36 -5.98
CA LEU A 25 -34.64 16.85 -6.39
C LEU A 25 -33.50 17.75 -5.90
N LEU A 26 -33.66 19.08 -5.95
CA LEU A 26 -32.70 20.03 -5.39
C LEU A 26 -32.60 19.90 -3.86
N HIS A 27 -33.72 19.69 -3.16
CA HIS A 27 -33.71 19.45 -1.72
C HIS A 27 -33.12 18.09 -1.35
N LEU A 28 -33.37 17.04 -2.14
CA LEU A 28 -32.73 15.73 -1.99
C LEU A 28 -31.22 15.81 -2.23
N LEU A 29 -30.77 16.61 -3.20
CA LEU A 29 -29.35 16.86 -3.46
C LEU A 29 -28.69 17.72 -2.38
N GLN A 30 -29.40 18.72 -1.82
CA GLN A 30 -28.90 19.56 -0.72
C GLN A 30 -28.85 18.83 0.63
N ASN A 31 -29.73 17.85 0.86
CA ASN A 31 -29.71 17.00 2.05
C ASN A 31 -28.78 15.79 1.91
N CYS A 32 -28.19 15.59 0.73
CA CYS A 32 -27.12 14.63 0.52
C CYS A 32 -25.78 15.26 0.97
N SER A 33 -25.73 15.71 2.22
CA SER A 33 -24.48 15.99 2.89
C SER A 33 -23.74 14.66 3.01
N LEU A 34 -22.74 14.45 2.15
CA LEU A 34 -21.70 13.47 2.46
C LEU A 34 -21.21 13.83 3.85
N VAL A 35 -21.44 12.95 4.83
CA VAL A 35 -20.80 13.05 6.14
C VAL A 35 -19.32 12.81 5.87
N LEU A 36 -18.61 13.87 5.49
CA LEU A 36 -17.17 13.95 5.59
C LEU A 36 -16.89 13.85 7.08
N SER A 37 -16.65 12.63 7.55
CA SER A 37 -15.99 12.45 8.83
C SER A 37 -14.68 13.20 8.70
N ASP A 38 -14.55 14.32 9.41
CA ASP A 38 -13.31 15.08 9.53
C ASP A 38 -12.31 14.19 10.27
N SER A 39 -11.69 13.31 9.49
CA SER A 39 -10.66 12.42 9.97
C SER A 39 -9.36 13.21 9.91
N PRO A 40 -8.64 13.34 11.04
CA PRO A 40 -7.39 14.09 11.05
C PRO A 40 -6.32 13.47 10.16
N TYR A 41 -6.48 12.19 9.76
CA TYR A 41 -5.54 11.47 8.93
C TYR A 41 -6.24 10.62 7.86
N LEU A 42 -5.49 10.34 6.80
CA LEU A 42 -5.68 9.24 5.88
C LEU A 42 -4.80 8.07 6.33
N VAL A 43 -5.37 6.87 6.38
CA VAL A 43 -4.68 5.63 6.74
C VAL A 43 -4.78 4.64 5.60
N GLY A 44 -3.64 4.08 5.20
CA GLY A 44 -3.53 3.09 4.14
C GLY A 44 -2.84 1.83 4.66
N MET A 45 -3.30 0.66 4.20
CA MET A 45 -2.71 -0.63 4.56
C MET A 45 -2.55 -1.50 3.32
N GLY A 46 -1.43 -2.22 3.25
CA GLY A 46 -1.12 -3.15 2.17
C GLY A 46 -0.27 -4.32 2.67
N SER A 47 -0.38 -5.47 2.00
CA SER A 47 0.27 -6.70 2.41
C SER A 47 0.67 -7.55 1.21
N TYR A 48 1.96 -7.85 1.07
CA TYR A 48 2.48 -8.59 -0.07
C TYR A 48 3.36 -9.77 0.35
N ASP A 49 3.46 -10.79 -0.52
CA ASP A 49 4.31 -11.95 -0.31
C ASP A 49 5.80 -11.60 -0.47
N ILE A 50 6.62 -11.99 0.50
CA ILE A 50 8.09 -11.87 0.47
C ILE A 50 8.76 -13.24 0.69
N THR A 51 8.03 -14.33 0.48
CA THR A 51 8.56 -15.69 0.65
C THR A 51 9.62 -15.95 -0.41
N GLY A 52 10.87 -16.11 0.04
CA GLY A 52 12.00 -16.48 -0.81
C GLY A 52 12.07 -17.98 -1.14
N PRO A 53 13.25 -18.47 -1.52
CA PRO A 53 13.46 -19.87 -1.88
C PRO A 53 13.01 -20.82 -0.76
N ALA A 54 12.20 -21.82 -1.13
CA ALA A 54 11.66 -22.80 -0.19
C ALA A 54 12.59 -24.00 0.04
N ALA A 55 13.63 -24.14 -0.78
CA ALA A 55 14.59 -25.24 -0.76
C ALA A 55 16.02 -24.70 -0.99
N ASP A 56 17.01 -25.42 -0.47
CA ASP A 56 18.45 -25.28 -0.79
C ASP A 56 19.09 -23.91 -0.48
N VAL A 57 18.47 -23.10 0.40
CA VAL A 57 19.03 -21.85 0.89
C VAL A 57 19.10 -21.86 2.41
N ASN A 58 20.25 -21.50 2.99
CA ASN A 58 20.38 -21.41 4.44
C ASN A 58 19.46 -20.34 5.02
N MET A 59 18.91 -20.63 6.19
CA MET A 59 18.02 -19.73 6.90
C MET A 59 18.81 -18.62 7.60
N MET A 60 18.23 -17.41 7.67
CA MET A 60 18.84 -16.26 8.33
C MET A 60 18.53 -16.27 9.82
N GLY A 61 19.54 -16.06 10.67
CA GLY A 61 19.35 -15.86 12.11
C GLY A 61 20.31 -16.68 12.97
N TYR A 62 20.15 -18.01 12.99
CA TYR A 62 20.93 -18.88 13.90
C TYR A 62 22.39 -19.09 13.51
N ALA A 63 22.79 -18.61 12.32
CA ALA A 63 24.13 -18.82 11.77
C ALA A 63 24.55 -20.31 11.73
N ASN A 64 23.60 -21.19 11.42
CA ASN A 64 23.82 -22.63 11.30
C ASN A 64 23.89 -23.05 9.82
N ALA A 65 25.03 -23.60 9.40
CA ALA A 65 25.26 -24.07 8.02
C ALA A 65 24.42 -25.30 7.64
N GLU A 66 23.94 -26.08 8.62
CA GLU A 66 23.05 -27.22 8.40
C GLU A 66 21.58 -26.80 8.34
N GLN A 67 21.26 -25.56 8.72
CA GLN A 67 19.88 -25.07 8.71
C GLN A 67 19.53 -24.51 7.32
N VAL A 68 18.99 -25.39 6.47
CA VAL A 68 18.61 -25.09 5.09
C VAL A 68 17.09 -25.17 4.94
N THR A 69 16.50 -24.20 4.23
CA THR A 69 15.07 -24.24 3.88
C THR A 69 14.75 -25.56 3.18
N SER A 70 13.70 -26.25 3.60
CA SER A 70 13.28 -27.56 3.06
C SER A 70 11.75 -27.66 2.93
N GLY A 71 11.08 -26.53 2.75
CA GLY A 71 9.63 -26.43 2.71
C GLY A 71 9.12 -25.10 3.26
N ILE A 72 7.80 -24.97 3.35
CA ILE A 72 7.11 -23.78 3.86
C ILE A 72 6.09 -24.22 4.90
N HIS A 73 6.18 -23.67 6.11
CA HIS A 73 5.10 -23.79 7.11
C HIS A 73 4.06 -22.67 6.91
N PHE A 74 4.52 -21.41 6.96
CA PHE A 74 3.73 -20.23 6.60
C PHE A 74 4.50 -19.36 5.62
N ARG A 75 3.79 -18.64 4.76
CA ARG A 75 4.39 -17.63 3.89
C ARG A 75 4.81 -16.40 4.70
N LEU A 76 5.84 -15.73 4.22
CA LEU A 76 6.38 -14.51 4.80
C LEU A 76 5.73 -13.30 4.12
N LYS A 77 5.34 -12.28 4.89
CA LYS A 77 4.68 -11.08 4.37
C LYS A 77 5.44 -9.80 4.69
N SER A 78 5.37 -8.85 3.76
CA SER A 78 5.62 -7.44 3.99
C SER A 78 4.29 -6.75 4.25
N ARG A 79 4.14 -6.07 5.40
CA ARG A 79 2.93 -5.32 5.76
C ARG A 79 3.28 -3.85 5.87
N ALA A 80 2.69 -3.02 5.02
CA ALA A 80 2.91 -1.58 5.00
C ALA A 80 1.72 -0.83 5.59
N PHE A 81 2.02 0.18 6.40
CA PHE A 81 1.06 1.08 7.03
C PHE A 81 1.46 2.51 6.66
N ILE A 82 0.55 3.23 6.01
CA ILE A 82 0.74 4.63 5.64
C ILE A 82 -0.20 5.47 6.49
N VAL A 83 0.35 6.52 7.08
CA VAL A 83 -0.42 7.58 7.73
C VAL A 83 -0.07 8.88 7.03
N ALA A 84 -1.08 9.60 6.56
CA ALA A 84 -0.92 10.86 5.86
C ALA A 84 -1.87 11.92 6.41
N GLU A 85 -1.44 13.17 6.41
CA GLU A 85 -2.32 14.33 6.54
C GLU A 85 -3.22 14.44 5.28
N PRO A 86 -4.44 15.00 5.40
CA PRO A 86 -5.27 15.38 4.25
C PRO A 86 -4.57 16.38 3.31
N ASP A 87 -5.18 16.65 2.16
CA ASP A 87 -4.76 17.70 1.21
C ASP A 87 -3.28 17.62 0.77
N ASP A 88 -2.80 16.40 0.52
CA ASP A 88 -1.41 16.11 0.14
C ASP A 88 -0.34 16.58 1.15
N GLY A 89 -0.71 16.65 2.43
CA GLY A 89 0.22 16.96 3.51
C GLY A 89 1.26 15.86 3.81
N LYS A 90 1.91 15.97 4.97
CA LYS A 90 2.98 15.06 5.37
C LYS A 90 2.48 13.64 5.48
N ARG A 91 3.34 12.68 5.16
CA ARG A 91 3.05 11.25 5.31
C ARG A 91 4.25 10.48 5.80
N VAL A 92 3.96 9.37 6.47
CA VAL A 92 4.94 8.38 6.92
C VAL A 92 4.50 6.99 6.49
N VAL A 93 5.48 6.13 6.22
CA VAL A 93 5.29 4.72 5.87
C VAL A 93 6.09 3.88 6.84
N PHE A 94 5.42 2.96 7.53
CA PHE A 94 6.05 1.91 8.31
C PHE A 94 5.80 0.56 7.66
N VAL A 95 6.87 -0.19 7.41
CA VAL A 95 6.80 -1.53 6.83
C VAL A 95 7.35 -2.55 7.82
N ASN A 96 6.53 -3.55 8.14
CA ASN A 96 6.89 -4.66 9.00
C ASN A 96 7.02 -5.95 8.17
N LEU A 97 8.22 -6.52 8.14
CA LEU A 97 8.58 -7.71 7.37
C LEU A 97 8.60 -8.95 8.24
N ASP A 98 8.05 -10.04 7.74
CA ASP A 98 8.32 -11.38 8.25
C ASP A 98 9.72 -11.86 7.80
N ALA A 99 10.76 -11.18 8.29
CA ALA A 99 12.17 -11.43 8.01
C ALA A 99 13.03 -11.27 9.28
N CYS A 100 14.28 -11.76 9.24
CA CYS A 100 15.18 -11.69 10.39
C CYS A 100 15.62 -10.24 10.70
N MET A 101 15.94 -9.46 9.68
CA MET A 101 16.24 -8.04 9.85
C MET A 101 15.95 -7.29 8.55
N ALA A 102 15.78 -5.97 8.67
CA ALA A 102 15.90 -5.08 7.53
C ALA A 102 17.35 -5.09 7.01
N SER A 103 17.54 -4.75 5.74
CA SER A 103 18.84 -4.73 5.07
C SER A 103 19.09 -3.32 4.52
N GLN A 104 20.31 -2.81 4.69
CA GLN A 104 20.70 -1.54 4.10
C GLN A 104 20.52 -1.54 2.58
N LEU A 105 20.89 -2.63 1.91
CA LEU A 105 20.73 -2.77 0.45
C LEU A 105 19.27 -2.74 0.05
N VAL A 106 18.43 -3.44 0.81
CA VAL A 106 16.98 -3.48 0.59
C VAL A 106 16.41 -2.08 0.76
N ASN A 107 16.78 -1.34 1.81
CA ASN A 107 16.33 0.03 2.02
C ASN A 107 16.72 0.95 0.85
N ILE A 108 17.99 0.91 0.43
CA ILE A 108 18.47 1.72 -0.71
C ILE A 108 17.66 1.38 -1.98
N LYS A 109 17.50 0.09 -2.29
CA LYS A 109 16.82 -0.33 -3.52
C LYS A 109 15.33 -0.01 -3.50
N VAL A 110 14.67 -0.17 -2.36
CA VAL A 110 13.25 0.20 -2.20
C VAL A 110 13.09 1.71 -2.38
N LEU A 111 13.91 2.54 -1.72
CA LEU A 111 13.84 3.99 -1.86
C LEU A 111 14.10 4.45 -3.30
N GLU A 112 15.05 3.83 -4.01
CA GLU A 112 15.30 4.08 -5.43
C GLU A 112 14.03 3.83 -6.27
N ARG A 113 13.34 2.70 -6.06
CA ARG A 113 12.12 2.35 -6.80
C ARG A 113 10.94 3.25 -6.43
N LEU A 114 10.77 3.57 -5.16
CA LEU A 114 9.73 4.49 -4.70
C LEU A 114 9.96 5.89 -5.28
N LYS A 115 11.22 6.36 -5.34
CA LYS A 115 11.57 7.63 -5.97
C LYS A 115 11.25 7.65 -7.46
N ALA A 116 11.57 6.58 -8.17
CA ALA A 116 11.23 6.45 -9.59
C ALA A 116 9.71 6.45 -9.84
N ARG A 117 8.91 5.91 -8.90
CA ARG A 117 7.45 5.79 -9.02
C ARG A 117 6.69 7.03 -8.55
N TYR A 118 7.11 7.64 -7.45
CA TYR A 118 6.37 8.66 -6.71
C TYR A 118 7.13 9.98 -6.52
N GLY A 119 8.31 10.13 -7.12
CA GLY A 119 9.17 11.30 -6.89
C GLY A 119 9.64 11.36 -5.44
N ASP A 120 9.71 12.55 -4.86
CA ASP A 120 10.21 12.73 -3.48
C ASP A 120 9.17 12.43 -2.38
N LEU A 121 8.00 11.91 -2.75
CA LEU A 121 6.89 11.61 -1.84
C LEU A 121 7.27 10.60 -0.74
N TYR A 122 8.10 9.63 -1.09
CA TYR A 122 8.65 8.61 -0.18
C TYR A 122 10.17 8.64 -0.24
N ASN A 123 10.79 8.97 0.88
CA ASN A 123 12.22 9.17 1.01
C ASN A 123 12.72 8.65 2.38
N GLU A 124 14.02 8.77 2.62
CA GLU A 124 14.69 8.28 3.83
C GLU A 124 14.16 8.90 5.13
N ASN A 125 13.50 10.07 5.07
CA ASN A 125 12.97 10.75 6.25
C ASN A 125 11.59 10.23 6.67
N ASN A 126 10.87 9.53 5.79
CA ASN A 126 9.50 9.11 6.04
C ASN A 126 9.18 7.65 5.71
N VAL A 127 10.17 6.84 5.33
CA VAL A 127 10.04 5.40 5.13
C VAL A 127 10.85 4.65 6.18
N ALA A 128 10.18 3.86 7.01
CA ALA A 128 10.81 2.99 8.00
C ALA A 128 10.49 1.52 7.67
N ILE A 129 11.53 0.68 7.58
CA ILE A 129 11.43 -0.75 7.29
C ILE A 129 12.01 -1.54 8.46
N SER A 130 11.22 -2.45 9.02
CA SER A 130 11.58 -3.27 10.17
C SER A 130 11.33 -4.75 9.89
N GLY A 131 12.23 -5.62 10.34
CA GLY A 131 12.00 -7.07 10.38
C GLY A 131 11.54 -7.51 11.77
N ILE A 132 10.61 -8.47 11.84
CA ILE A 132 10.15 -9.02 13.13
C ILE A 132 11.20 -9.89 13.84
N HIS A 133 12.35 -10.11 13.22
CA HIS A 133 13.39 -10.97 13.74
C HIS A 133 13.03 -12.45 13.82
N THR A 134 12.30 -12.95 12.82
CA THR A 134 12.12 -14.39 12.63
C THR A 134 13.42 -15.03 12.13
N HIS A 135 13.82 -16.14 12.75
CA HIS A 135 14.96 -16.96 12.31
C HIS A 135 14.52 -18.06 11.32
N ALA A 136 13.28 -17.97 10.81
CA ALA A 136 12.63 -18.98 10.00
C ALA A 136 12.46 -18.63 8.51
N GLY A 137 13.28 -17.70 7.98
CA GLY A 137 13.24 -17.28 6.57
C GLY A 137 14.57 -17.49 5.84
N PRO A 138 14.58 -17.55 4.50
CA PRO A 138 15.80 -17.72 3.71
C PRO A 138 16.75 -16.52 3.85
N GLY A 139 18.05 -16.79 3.91
CA GLY A 139 19.12 -15.79 3.97
C GLY A 139 19.57 -15.26 2.61
N GLY A 140 20.78 -14.68 2.57
CA GLY A 140 21.43 -14.24 1.34
C GLY A 140 20.95 -12.90 0.78
N TYR A 141 20.21 -12.08 1.53
CA TYR A 141 19.69 -10.78 1.07
C TYR A 141 20.41 -9.56 1.68
N LEU A 142 21.48 -9.78 2.44
CA LEU A 142 22.30 -8.75 3.09
C LEU A 142 23.60 -8.55 2.30
N GLN A 143 24.08 -7.30 2.19
CA GLN A 143 25.24 -6.97 1.34
C GLN A 143 26.61 -7.28 1.98
N TYR A 144 26.67 -7.28 3.31
CA TYR A 144 27.94 -7.40 4.02
C TYR A 144 28.35 -8.86 4.17
N VAL A 145 29.63 -9.14 3.90
CA VAL A 145 30.21 -10.50 3.92
C VAL A 145 29.81 -11.27 5.18
N VAL A 146 29.91 -10.64 6.35
CA VAL A 146 29.59 -11.26 7.64
C VAL A 146 28.21 -11.93 7.69
N TYR A 147 27.22 -11.37 6.98
CA TYR A 147 25.84 -11.88 6.98
C TYR A 147 25.56 -12.94 5.90
N ILE A 148 26.47 -13.13 4.94
CA ILE A 148 26.28 -14.06 3.82
C ILE A 148 27.20 -15.28 3.88
N ILE A 149 28.05 -15.38 4.92
CA ILE A 149 28.91 -16.56 5.13
C ILE A 149 28.07 -17.83 5.18
N THR A 150 26.99 -17.84 5.98
CA THR A 150 26.17 -19.04 6.17
C THR A 150 25.23 -19.31 5.00
N SER A 151 24.85 -18.28 4.23
CA SER A 151 24.10 -18.46 2.97
C SER A 151 24.99 -18.76 1.77
N LEU A 152 26.29 -18.98 1.99
CA LEU A 152 27.29 -19.27 0.96
C LEU A 152 27.32 -18.22 -0.16
N GLY A 153 27.00 -16.97 0.18
CA GLY A 153 26.94 -15.85 -0.75
C GLY A 153 25.58 -15.15 -0.80
N PHE A 154 25.45 -14.28 -1.80
CA PHE A 154 24.26 -13.49 -2.04
C PHE A 154 23.25 -14.26 -2.88
N VAL A 155 22.04 -14.43 -2.36
CA VAL A 155 20.95 -15.16 -3.01
C VAL A 155 19.99 -14.15 -3.62
N ARG A 156 20.14 -13.94 -4.93
CA ARG A 156 19.39 -12.91 -5.67
C ARG A 156 17.87 -13.07 -5.55
N GLN A 157 17.38 -14.31 -5.55
CA GLN A 157 15.95 -14.61 -5.38
C GLN A 157 15.42 -14.13 -4.02
N SER A 158 16.16 -14.36 -2.93
CA SER A 158 15.78 -13.87 -1.59
C SER A 158 15.76 -12.34 -1.54
N PHE A 159 16.72 -11.69 -2.21
CA PHE A 159 16.77 -10.23 -2.25
C PHE A 159 15.63 -9.61 -3.06
N ASP A 160 15.42 -10.09 -4.29
CA ASP A 160 14.46 -9.49 -5.22
C ASP A 160 13.03 -9.62 -4.69
N VAL A 161 12.62 -10.78 -4.15
CA VAL A 161 11.26 -10.95 -3.60
C VAL A 161 11.00 -10.06 -2.38
N ILE A 162 12.02 -9.77 -1.56
CA ILE A 162 11.89 -8.85 -0.42
C ILE A 162 11.71 -7.42 -0.93
N VAL A 163 12.56 -6.96 -1.86
CA VAL A 163 12.46 -5.61 -2.43
C VAL A 163 11.13 -5.42 -3.16
N ASP A 164 10.76 -6.39 -4.02
CA ASP A 164 9.51 -6.38 -4.76
C ASP A 164 8.31 -6.36 -3.81
N GLY A 165 8.28 -7.23 -2.80
CA GLY A 165 7.16 -7.29 -1.88
C GLY A 165 7.05 -6.09 -0.94
N ILE A 166 8.15 -5.41 -0.60
CA ILE A 166 8.08 -4.11 0.09
C ILE A 166 7.50 -3.04 -0.83
N GLU A 167 7.97 -2.93 -2.06
CA GLU A 167 7.43 -1.96 -3.01
C GLU A 167 5.93 -2.18 -3.20
N GLN A 168 5.51 -3.43 -3.46
CA GLN A 168 4.10 -3.74 -3.70
C GLN A 168 3.21 -3.53 -2.48
N SER A 169 3.66 -3.86 -1.26
CA SER A 169 2.86 -3.58 -0.06
C SER A 169 2.67 -2.08 0.17
N ILE A 170 3.68 -1.27 -0.14
CA ILE A 170 3.57 0.20 -0.10
C ILE A 170 2.63 0.71 -1.21
N VAL A 171 2.72 0.19 -2.43
CA VAL A 171 1.80 0.54 -3.53
C VAL A 171 0.36 0.22 -3.15
N GLU A 172 0.10 -0.96 -2.60
CA GLU A 172 -1.22 -1.36 -2.12
C GLU A 172 -1.70 -0.41 -1.00
N ALA A 173 -0.85 -0.12 -0.02
CA ALA A 173 -1.20 0.79 1.07
C ALA A 173 -1.49 2.22 0.57
N HIS A 174 -0.72 2.71 -0.41
CA HIS A 174 -0.90 4.01 -1.05
C HIS A 174 -2.25 4.09 -1.77
N ASN A 175 -2.57 3.08 -2.57
CA ASN A 175 -3.84 3.01 -3.31
C ASN A 175 -5.06 2.79 -2.41
N ASN A 176 -4.82 2.43 -1.15
CA ASN A 176 -5.84 2.09 -0.17
C ASN A 176 -5.99 3.14 0.95
N LEU A 177 -5.45 4.35 0.74
CA LEU A 177 -5.59 5.49 1.66
C LEU A 177 -7.07 5.89 1.80
N ARG A 178 -7.54 5.93 3.05
CA ARG A 178 -8.90 6.33 3.40
C ARG A 178 -8.93 7.13 4.70
N PRO A 179 -9.93 8.01 4.93
CA PRO A 179 -10.10 8.68 6.21
C PRO A 179 -10.11 7.67 7.37
N GLY A 180 -9.23 7.85 8.35
CA GLY A 180 -9.10 6.96 9.50
C GLY A 180 -8.51 7.62 10.75
N LYS A 181 -8.93 7.14 11.93
CA LYS A 181 -8.43 7.59 13.24
C LYS A 181 -7.45 6.56 13.80
N ILE A 182 -6.42 7.04 14.49
CA ILE A 182 -5.40 6.21 15.13
C ILE A 182 -5.58 6.31 16.64
N TYR A 183 -5.60 5.16 17.31
CA TYR A 183 -5.71 5.05 18.76
C TYR A 183 -4.48 4.31 19.29
N VAL A 184 -4.06 4.64 20.50
CA VAL A 184 -2.93 4.00 21.18
C VAL A 184 -3.42 3.47 22.52
N ASN A 185 -3.02 2.26 22.86
CA ASN A 185 -3.24 1.66 24.16
C ASN A 185 -1.95 1.00 24.65
N LYS A 186 -1.80 0.86 25.97
CA LYS A 186 -0.68 0.17 26.61
C LYS A 186 -1.22 -0.74 27.70
N GLY A 187 -0.81 -2.01 27.65
CA GLY A 187 -1.02 -3.00 28.70
C GLY A 187 0.25 -3.23 29.51
#